data_AF-A0A350T2C9-F1
#
_entry.id   AF-A0A350T2C9-F1
#
_cell.length_a   1.000
_cell.length_b   1.000
_cell.length_c   1.000
_cell.angle_alpha   90.00
_cell.angle_beta   90.00
_cell.angle_gamma   90.00
#
_symmetry.space_group_name_H-M   'P 1'
#
loop_
_entity.id
_entity.type
_entity.pdbx_description
1 polymer ?
#
loop_
_entity_poly.entity_id
_entity_poly.type
_entity_poly.pdbx_seq_one_letter_code
_entity_poly.pdbx_strand_id
1 'polypeptide(L)' 'AVRPDVVDVEQMRALPPVWIDLPARLRAGARTFADAGADLGYFGDPARATAEEGHAMLDALADIIIGAIPWH' A
#
# COMPACT_ATOMS: atom_id res chain seq x y z
N ALA A 1 -7.84 6.84 5.50
CA ALA A 1 -7.94 7.08 6.95
C ALA A 1 -7.66 8.56 7.28
N VAL A 2 -6.40 9.01 7.28
CA VAL A 2 -6.00 10.31 7.85
C VAL A 2 -6.26 11.53 6.96
N ARG A 3 -6.08 11.41 5.64
CA ARG A 3 -6.29 12.49 4.66
C ARG A 3 -7.14 11.98 3.49
N PRO A 4 -8.45 11.72 3.69
CA PRO A 4 -9.30 11.20 2.63
C PRO A 4 -9.47 12.19 1.48
N ASP A 5 -9.29 13.49 1.74
CA ASP A 5 -9.40 14.59 0.77
C ASP A 5 -8.34 14.56 -0.34
N VAL A 6 -7.23 13.84 -0.13
CA VAL A 6 -6.16 13.69 -1.13
C VAL A 6 -6.34 12.46 -2.03
N VAL A 7 -7.40 11.68 -1.82
CA VAL A 7 -7.70 10.48 -2.59
C VAL A 7 -8.84 10.77 -3.55
N ASP A 8 -8.59 10.59 -4.84
CA ASP A 8 -9.67 10.47 -5.81
C ASP A 8 -10.36 9.10 -5.63
N VAL A 9 -11.44 9.09 -4.86
CA VAL A 9 -12.16 7.86 -4.49
C VAL A 9 -12.84 7.21 -5.69
N GLU A 10 -13.32 8.00 -6.64
CA GLU A 10 -13.96 7.48 -7.84
C GLU A 10 -12.93 6.76 -8.72
N GLN A 11 -11.77 7.39 -8.93
CA GLN A 11 -10.67 6.78 -9.67
C GLN A 11 -10.13 5.54 -8.95
N MET A 12 -9.90 5.61 -7.63
CA MET A 12 -9.39 4.49 -6.83
C MET A 12 -10.28 3.25 -6.94
N ARG A 13 -11.61 3.42 -6.91
CA ARG A 13 -12.58 2.31 -7.01
C ARG A 13 -12.62 1.66 -8.39
N ALA A 14 -12.20 2.37 -9.43
CA ALA A 14 -12.17 1.86 -10.79
C ALA A 14 -10.87 1.10 -11.12
N LEU A 15 -9.85 1.17 -10.26
CA LEU A 15 -8.58 0.50 -10.50
C LEU A 15 -8.71 -1.03 -10.36
N PRO A 16 -8.22 -1.83 -11.34
CA PRO A 16 -8.21 -3.27 -11.22
C PRO A 16 -7.18 -3.74 -10.18
N PRO A 17 -7.31 -4.95 -9.60
CA PRO A 17 -6.24 -5.51 -8.81
C PRO A 17 -5.03 -5.88 -9.69
N VAL A 18 -3.81 -5.62 -9.20
CA VAL A 18 -2.55 -5.95 -9.88
C VAL A 18 -1.69 -6.81 -8.95
N TRP A 19 -1.53 -8.09 -9.25
CA TRP A 19 -0.76 -9.02 -8.44
C TRP A 19 0.60 -9.31 -9.08
N ILE A 20 1.68 -8.95 -8.39
CA ILE A 20 3.05 -9.18 -8.87
C ILE A 20 3.89 -9.85 -7.79
N ASP A 21 4.77 -10.78 -8.19
CA ASP A 21 5.89 -11.20 -7.36
C ASP A 21 7.01 -10.17 -7.51
N LEU A 22 6.86 -9.06 -6.78
CA LEU A 22 7.83 -7.96 -6.83
C LEU A 22 9.25 -8.45 -6.52
N PRO A 23 9.51 -9.29 -5.49
CA PRO A 23 10.84 -9.86 -5.27
C PRO A 23 11.41 -10.62 -6.47
N ALA A 24 10.64 -11.47 -7.14
CA ALA A 24 11.12 -12.18 -8.33
C ALA A 24 11.41 -11.22 -9.49
N ARG A 25 10.54 -10.22 -9.71
CA ARG A 25 10.75 -9.18 -10.74
C ARG A 25 12.02 -8.38 -10.51
N LEU A 26 12.28 -7.98 -9.27
CA LEU A 26 13.50 -7.26 -8.90
C LEU A 26 14.76 -8.13 -9.10
N ARG A 27 14.70 -9.43 -8.75
CA ARG A 27 15.80 -10.37 -9.02
C ARG A 27 16.04 -10.58 -10.53
N ALA A 28 14.97 -10.54 -11.32
CA ALA A 28 15.05 -10.60 -12.79
C ALA A 28 15.52 -9.29 -13.44
N GLY A 29 15.79 -8.25 -12.66
CA GLY A 29 16.39 -7.00 -13.13
C GLY A 29 15.41 -5.85 -13.38
N ALA A 30 14.14 -5.97 -12.97
CA ALA A 30 13.19 -4.85 -13.05
C ALA A 30 13.72 -3.64 -12.27
N ARG A 31 13.67 -2.45 -12.90
CA ARG A 31 14.11 -1.17 -12.28
C ARG A 31 12.99 -0.15 -12.17
N THR A 32 11.88 -0.37 -12.84
CA THR A 32 10.69 0.47 -12.77
C THR A 32 9.46 -0.35 -12.37
N PHE A 33 8.39 0.33 -11.94
CA PHE A 33 7.11 -0.34 -11.70
C PHE A 33 6.53 -0.98 -12.96
N ALA A 34 6.65 -0.30 -14.11
CA ALA A 34 6.28 -0.86 -15.41
C ALA A 34 7.05 -2.16 -15.71
N ASP A 35 8.37 -2.19 -15.49
CA ASP A 35 9.18 -3.42 -15.67
C ASP A 35 8.70 -4.57 -14.76
N ALA A 36 8.22 -4.21 -13.56
CA ALA A 36 7.69 -5.16 -12.59
C ALA A 36 6.25 -5.62 -12.89
N GLY A 37 5.58 -5.03 -13.88
CA GLY A 37 4.19 -5.35 -14.26
C GLY A 37 3.14 -4.45 -13.60
N ALA A 38 3.53 -3.27 -13.12
CA ALA A 38 2.70 -2.27 -12.48
C ALA A 38 2.70 -0.96 -13.28
N ASP A 39 2.04 -0.96 -14.44
CA ASP A 39 2.06 0.15 -15.42
C ASP A 39 1.51 1.46 -14.85
N LEU A 40 0.52 1.37 -13.97
CA LEU A 40 -0.08 2.51 -13.28
C LEU A 40 0.62 2.83 -11.95
N GLY A 41 1.78 2.22 -11.68
CA GLY A 41 2.59 2.49 -10.50
C GLY A 41 2.05 1.89 -9.20
N TYR A 42 1.17 0.89 -9.25
CA TYR A 42 0.66 0.19 -8.08
C TYR A 42 0.64 -1.33 -8.25
N PHE A 43 0.57 -2.02 -7.11
CA PHE A 43 0.27 -3.44 -6.99
C PHE A 43 -0.60 -3.64 -5.74
N GLY A 44 -1.40 -4.71 -5.72
CA GLY A 44 -2.46 -4.95 -4.76
C GLY A 44 -3.85 -4.66 -5.32
N ASP A 45 -4.83 -4.47 -4.43
CA ASP A 45 -6.24 -4.22 -4.76
C ASP A 45 -6.72 -2.91 -4.09
N PRO A 46 -6.42 -1.75 -4.71
CA PRO A 46 -6.75 -0.45 -4.13
C PRO A 46 -8.27 -0.21 -4.02
N ALA A 47 -9.08 -0.83 -4.89
CA ALA A 47 -10.53 -0.65 -4.89
C ALA A 47 -11.19 -1.19 -3.61
N ARG A 48 -10.53 -2.14 -2.92
CA ARG A 48 -10.99 -2.71 -1.64
C ARG A 48 -10.57 -1.90 -0.41
N ALA A 49 -9.70 -0.91 -0.55
CA ALA A 49 -9.18 -0.16 0.59
C ALA A 49 -10.30 0.60 1.34
N THR A 50 -10.29 0.53 2.66
CA THR A 50 -11.28 1.22 3.52
C THR A 50 -10.60 2.15 4.52
N ALA A 51 -11.34 3.17 4.99
CA ALA A 51 -10.85 4.05 6.04
C ALA A 51 -10.70 3.31 7.38
N GLU A 52 -11.60 2.37 7.68
CA GLU A 52 -11.59 1.56 8.90
C GLU A 52 -10.35 0.69 8.99
N GLU A 53 -10.04 -0.06 7.92
CA GLU A 53 -8.80 -0.85 7.84
C GLU A 53 -7.55 0.04 8.01
N GLY A 54 -7.55 1.22 7.37
CA GLY A 54 -6.47 2.17 7.51
C GLY A 54 -6.28 2.71 8.93
N HIS A 55 -7.35 2.93 9.70
CA HIS A 55 -7.24 3.32 11.12
C HIS A 55 -6.71 2.16 11.96
N ALA A 56 -7.25 0.96 11.78
CA ALA A 56 -6.79 -0.23 12.50
C ALA A 56 -5.31 -0.53 12.28
N MET A 57 -4.82 -0.38 11.04
CA MET A 57 -3.39 -0.53 10.72
C MET A 57 -2.53 0.55 11.37
N LEU A 58 -3.00 1.79 11.41
CA LEU A 58 -2.27 2.91 12.03
C LEU A 58 -2.13 2.71 13.54
N ASP A 59 -3.21 2.31 14.21
CA ASP A 59 -3.21 2.01 15.65
C ASP A 59 -2.25 0.86 15.97
N ALA A 60 -2.32 -0.23 15.20
CA ALA A 60 -1.40 -1.36 15.36
C ALA A 60 0.08 -0.95 15.15
N LEU A 61 0.36 -0.10 14.16
CA LEU A 61 1.71 0.42 13.94
C LEU A 61 2.18 1.31 15.10
N ALA A 62 1.29 2.15 15.65
CA ALA A 62 1.61 2.99 16.80
C ALA A 62 1.97 2.14 18.03
N ASP A 63 1.20 1.09 18.30
CA ASP A 63 1.47 0.16 19.40
C ASP A 63 2.82 -0.54 19.24
N ILE A 64 3.15 -1.00 18.02
CA ILE A 64 4.45 -1.62 17.71
C ILE A 64 5.59 -0.64 17.98
N ILE A 65 5.47 0.61 17.53
CA ILE A 65 6.51 1.62 17.68
C ILE A 65 6.70 1.98 19.16
N ILE A 66 5.61 2.24 19.90
CA ILE A 66 5.67 2.55 21.33
C ILE A 66 6.32 1.40 22.11
N GLY A 67 5.95 0.15 21.80
CA GLY A 67 6.55 -1.02 22.43
C GLY A 67 8.02 -1.25 22.10
N ALA A 68 8.51 -0.72 20.98
CA ALA A 68 9.91 -0.83 20.56
C ALA A 68 10.83 0.25 21.17
N ILE A 69 10.27 1.33 21.73
CA ILE A 69 11.05 2.38 22.37
C ILE A 69 11.40 1.91 23.80
N PRO A 70 12.70 1.75 24.13
CA PRO A 70 13.08 1.40 25.49
C PRO A 70 12.71 2.55 26.44
N TRP A 71 12.12 2.21 27.58
CA TRP A 71 11.86 3.16 28.64
C TRP A 71 13.19 3.68 29.19
N HIS A 72 13.39 5.00 29.18
CA HIS A 72 14.47 5.69 29.89
C HIS A 72 13.96 6.24 31.22
#